data_AF-A0A1L8N0M2-F1
#
_entry.id   AF-A0A1L8N0M2-F1
#
_cell.length_a   1.000
_cell.length_b   1.000
_cell.length_c   1.000
_cell.angle_alpha   90.00
_cell.angle_beta   90.00
_cell.angle_gamma   90.00
#
_symmetry.space_group_name_H-M   'P 1'
#
loop_
_entity.id
_entity.type
_entity.pdbx_description
1 polymer ?
#
loop_
_entity_poly.entity_id
_entity_poly.type
_entity_poly.pdbx_seq_one_letter_code
_entity_poly.pdbx_strand_id
1 'polypeptide(L)'
;MSKDKSRKNFLFLIFILLIIAGTSLLLYFSLQQDPVQEVLKNDQVIKILYVLEDDGEPKSTMVFAYYPQSNRGAIIDILGNTGAIYSSLGRTASINDVYREKGVTVCNQEIEKLINMTIPFIIEIDIDDFSILCDLLGGLRVLIPYPVDITEGDTRYLLPSGSILLDGDKMHAYLTYTSEDDSLSDVEDREQNALIAFLSALGREQSKVFTKGCFSEYGKFIKSNIDDKNLEKLLKVVSGVDAERLIPQSITGSLKKVGDQELLFPYYDGQLIKDVCKQTVATLLSTSDVEHNRVYVLEIQNGTQIQGLAYNTSVLLQSVGYDVLTTTNADRNDYEETFIIDHIGDTKVAKSLGDFIQCDKIITEEVNQNDEELEEDKMVDFTLVIGKDFDGRYVR
;
A
#
# COMPACT_ATOMS: atom_id res chain seq x y z
N MET A 1 63.27 19.84 38.15
CA MET A 1 62.93 19.79 36.70
C MET A 1 62.07 18.59 36.27
N SER A 2 61.98 17.48 37.01
CA SER A 2 61.21 16.29 36.59
C SER A 2 59.67 16.42 36.69
N LYS A 3 59.14 17.06 37.75
CA LYS A 3 57.68 17.21 37.97
C LYS A 3 56.96 18.04 36.89
N ASP A 4 57.61 19.07 36.36
CA ASP A 4 56.99 19.97 35.36
C ASP A 4 56.86 19.31 33.97
N LYS A 5 57.81 18.42 33.63
CA LYS A 5 57.77 17.64 32.38
C LYS A 5 56.69 16.55 32.41
N SER A 6 56.51 15.90 33.56
CA SER A 6 55.43 14.92 33.77
C SER A 6 54.03 15.56 33.68
N ARG A 7 53.86 16.76 34.26
CA ARG A 7 52.60 17.50 34.21
C ARG A 7 52.23 17.96 32.80
N LYS A 8 53.21 18.40 32.01
CA LYS A 8 53.04 18.76 30.59
C LYS A 8 52.68 17.55 29.73
N ASN A 9 53.32 16.39 29.95
CA ASN A 9 52.98 15.15 29.25
C ASN A 9 51.57 14.65 29.60
N PHE A 10 51.14 14.79 30.86
CA PHE A 10 49.79 14.44 31.28
C PHE A 10 48.72 15.35 30.64
N LEU A 11 48.96 16.67 30.61
CA LEU A 11 48.09 17.62 29.93
C LEU A 11 48.00 17.37 28.42
N PHE A 12 49.14 17.01 27.80
CA PHE A 12 49.18 16.65 26.38
C PHE A 12 48.38 15.37 26.07
N LEU A 13 48.44 14.37 26.96
CA LEU A 13 47.65 13.15 26.84
C LEU A 13 46.14 13.42 26.94
N ILE A 14 45.72 14.27 27.90
CA ILE A 14 44.33 14.70 28.02
C ILE A 14 43.86 15.44 26.76
N PHE A 15 44.70 16.31 26.21
CA PHE A 15 44.38 17.05 24.99
C PHE A 15 44.18 16.12 23.79
N ILE A 16 45.05 15.11 23.62
CA ILE A 16 44.87 14.09 22.59
C ILE A 16 43.58 13.29 22.80
N LEU A 17 43.27 12.89 24.04
CA LEU A 17 42.02 12.19 24.37
C LEU A 17 40.79 13.03 24.05
N LEU A 18 40.83 14.35 24.31
CA LEU A 18 39.74 15.27 23.96
C LEU A 18 39.59 15.42 22.46
N ILE A 19 40.69 15.48 21.70
CA ILE A 19 40.64 15.51 20.24
C ILE A 19 40.05 14.21 19.72
N ILE A 20 40.53 13.05 20.19
CA ILE A 20 40.02 11.74 19.76
C ILE A 20 38.53 11.64 20.08
N ALA A 21 38.12 11.93 21.31
CA ALA A 21 36.73 11.93 21.72
C ALA A 21 35.88 12.89 20.88
N GLY A 22 36.37 14.11 20.62
CA GLY A 22 35.71 15.08 19.76
C GLY A 22 35.58 14.61 18.31
N THR A 23 36.63 14.04 17.72
CA THR A 23 36.60 13.48 16.36
C THR A 23 35.74 12.23 16.25
N SER A 24 35.74 11.35 17.26
CA SER A 24 34.89 10.17 17.32
C SER A 24 33.42 10.55 17.48
N LEU A 25 33.13 11.58 18.28
CA LEU A 25 31.79 12.14 18.43
C LEU A 25 31.32 12.77 17.11
N LEU A 26 32.17 13.57 16.47
CA LEU A 26 31.89 14.16 15.15
C LEU A 26 31.70 13.09 14.07
N LEU A 27 32.52 12.03 14.05
CA LEU A 27 32.37 10.91 13.13
C LEU A 27 31.08 10.14 13.41
N TYR A 28 30.73 9.90 14.67
CA TYR A 28 29.48 9.25 15.04
C TYR A 28 28.25 10.04 14.54
N PHE A 29 28.23 11.36 14.75
CA PHE A 29 27.17 12.22 14.23
C PHE A 29 27.22 12.40 12.70
N SER A 30 28.40 12.31 12.09
CA SER A 30 28.55 12.36 10.63
C SER A 30 28.21 11.04 9.93
N LEU A 31 28.24 9.92 10.67
CA LEU A 31 27.90 8.57 10.20
C LEU A 31 26.43 8.21 10.44
N GLN A 32 25.67 9.02 11.19
CA GLN A 32 24.21 8.97 11.14
C GLN A 32 23.78 9.39 9.74
N GLN A 33 23.75 8.41 8.83
CA GLN A 33 23.26 8.59 7.49
C GLN A 33 21.77 8.95 7.57
N ASP A 34 21.38 9.92 6.76
CA ASP A 34 19.99 10.31 6.60
C ASP A 34 19.24 9.11 6.00
N PRO A 35 18.36 8.44 6.77
CA PRO A 35 17.75 7.18 6.34
C PRO A 35 16.87 7.39 5.11
N VAL A 36 16.28 8.58 4.95
CA VAL A 36 15.48 8.94 3.77
C VAL A 36 16.37 9.02 2.53
N GLN A 37 17.53 9.66 2.63
CA GLN A 37 18.50 9.74 1.54
C GLN A 37 19.09 8.36 1.20
N GLU A 38 19.32 7.51 2.20
CA GLU A 38 19.84 6.15 1.99
C GLU A 38 18.85 5.30 1.18
N VAL A 39 17.56 5.32 1.53
CA VAL A 39 16.50 4.63 0.78
C VAL A 39 16.38 5.18 -0.64
N LEU A 40 16.36 6.50 -0.81
CA LEU A 40 16.27 7.13 -2.13
C LEU A 40 17.46 6.77 -3.04
N LYS A 41 18.64 6.55 -2.47
CA LYS A 41 19.84 6.17 -3.20
C LYS A 41 19.85 4.68 -3.59
N ASN A 42 19.37 3.81 -2.71
CA ASN A 42 19.53 2.36 -2.85
C ASN A 42 18.31 1.65 -3.45
N ASP A 43 17.10 2.07 -3.10
CA ASP A 43 15.83 1.43 -3.46
C ASP A 43 14.99 2.30 -4.42
N GLN A 44 15.21 3.62 -4.38
CA GLN A 44 14.47 4.64 -5.14
C GLN A 44 12.98 4.77 -4.77
N VAL A 45 12.37 3.73 -4.21
CA VAL A 45 10.99 3.70 -3.71
C VAL A 45 10.97 3.85 -2.20
N ILE A 46 10.26 4.86 -1.71
CA ILE A 46 9.96 5.04 -0.29
C ILE A 46 8.84 4.10 0.10
N LYS A 47 9.02 3.33 1.18
CA LYS A 47 8.01 2.42 1.73
C LYS A 47 7.75 2.77 3.18
N ILE A 48 6.49 3.00 3.52
CA ILE A 48 6.04 3.42 4.85
C ILE A 48 4.94 2.48 5.30
N LEU A 49 5.08 1.91 6.50
CA LEU A 49 3.94 1.33 7.21
C LEU A 49 3.18 2.48 7.87
N TYR A 50 1.95 2.70 7.42
CA TYR A 50 1.01 3.64 8.01
C TYR A 50 0.03 2.87 8.89
N VAL A 51 -0.11 3.27 10.14
CA VAL A 51 -1.08 2.72 11.08
C VAL A 51 -1.94 3.86 11.61
N LEU A 52 -3.25 3.74 11.41
CA LEU A 52 -4.24 4.58 12.10
C LEU A 52 -4.70 3.83 13.35
N GLU A 53 -4.44 4.41 14.52
CA GLU A 53 -4.82 3.85 15.82
C GLU A 53 -6.13 4.47 16.33
N ASP A 54 -6.86 3.73 17.14
CA ASP A 54 -7.99 4.20 17.95
C ASP A 54 -7.85 3.61 19.35
N ASP A 55 -7.55 4.43 20.35
CA ASP A 55 -7.27 4.02 21.75
C ASP A 55 -6.20 2.92 21.87
N GLY A 56 -5.13 3.03 21.08
CA GLY A 56 -4.01 2.07 21.05
C GLY A 56 -4.30 0.74 20.36
N GLU A 57 -5.46 0.59 19.72
CA GLU A 57 -5.78 -0.53 18.84
C GLU A 57 -5.63 -0.12 17.37
N PRO A 58 -5.04 -0.97 16.52
CA PRO A 58 -4.88 -0.66 15.11
C PRO A 58 -6.24 -0.75 14.41
N LYS A 59 -6.73 0.40 13.95
CA LYS A 59 -7.96 0.51 13.17
C LYS A 59 -7.70 0.17 11.71
N SER A 60 -6.65 0.78 11.15
CA SER A 60 -6.20 0.55 9.77
C SER A 60 -4.70 0.36 9.69
N THR A 61 -4.23 -0.55 8.84
CA THR A 61 -2.80 -0.80 8.60
C THR A 61 -2.52 -0.89 7.11
N MET A 62 -1.77 0.07 6.58
CA MET A 62 -1.49 0.18 5.15
C MET A 62 0.00 0.31 4.88
N VAL A 63 0.48 -0.32 3.81
CA VAL A 63 1.82 -0.10 3.28
C VAL A 63 1.74 0.87 2.12
N PHE A 64 2.30 2.06 2.29
CA PHE A 64 2.41 3.07 1.26
C PHE A 64 3.77 2.97 0.56
N ALA A 65 3.77 2.70 -0.74
CA ALA A 65 4.95 2.67 -1.60
C ALA A 65 4.93 3.85 -2.56
N TYR A 66 6.02 4.62 -2.63
CA TYR A 66 6.08 5.88 -3.37
C TYR A 66 7.37 6.01 -4.15
N TYR A 67 7.26 6.32 -5.44
CA TYR A 67 8.40 6.57 -6.33
C TYR A 67 8.47 8.06 -6.70
N PRO A 68 9.38 8.85 -6.07
CA PRO A 68 9.40 10.30 -6.22
C PRO A 68 9.80 10.82 -7.60
N GLN A 69 10.36 9.98 -8.49
CA GLN A 69 10.77 10.45 -9.82
C GLN A 69 9.58 10.67 -10.76
N SER A 70 8.51 9.88 -10.60
CA SER A 70 7.28 10.00 -11.40
C SER A 70 6.06 10.44 -10.56
N ASN A 71 6.26 10.74 -9.28
CA ASN A 71 5.21 11.06 -8.31
C ASN A 71 4.14 9.96 -8.14
N ARG A 72 4.39 8.74 -8.61
CA ARG A 72 3.45 7.62 -8.51
C ARG A 72 3.59 6.90 -7.18
N GLY A 73 2.47 6.42 -6.65
CA GLY A 73 2.47 5.59 -5.45
C GLY A 73 1.43 4.46 -5.50
N ALA A 74 1.51 3.59 -4.51
CA ALA A 74 0.57 2.52 -4.27
C ALA A 74 0.26 2.43 -2.77
N ILE A 75 -0.96 2.04 -2.44
CA ILE A 75 -1.39 1.73 -1.08
C ILE A 75 -1.77 0.26 -1.06
N ILE A 76 -1.16 -0.51 -0.16
CA ILE A 76 -1.47 -1.92 0.05
C ILE A 76 -2.11 -2.06 1.42
N ASP A 77 -3.38 -2.43 1.45
CA ASP A 77 -4.11 -2.66 2.69
C ASP A 77 -3.75 -4.03 3.30
N ILE A 78 -3.38 -4.01 4.58
CA ILE A 78 -3.06 -5.18 5.38
C ILE A 78 -4.21 -5.38 6.37
N LEU A 79 -5.24 -6.10 5.92
CA LEU A 79 -6.45 -6.31 6.72
C LEU A 79 -6.11 -6.88 8.10
N GLY A 80 -6.64 -6.25 9.15
CA GLY A 80 -6.28 -6.55 10.53
C GLY A 80 -6.56 -7.99 10.96
N ASN A 81 -7.53 -8.65 10.32
CA ASN A 81 -7.87 -10.06 10.53
C ASN A 81 -7.00 -11.04 9.71
N THR A 82 -5.95 -10.58 9.03
CA THR A 82 -5.04 -11.44 8.26
C THR A 82 -4.44 -12.52 9.14
N GLY A 83 -4.84 -13.76 8.87
CA GLY A 83 -4.48 -14.95 9.62
C GLY A 83 -3.22 -15.63 9.10
N ALA A 84 -2.26 -15.85 9.99
CA ALA A 84 -1.09 -16.67 9.72
C ALA A 84 -0.59 -17.33 11.01
N ILE A 85 0.36 -18.26 10.87
CA ILE A 85 1.17 -18.70 12.00
C ILE A 85 2.30 -17.68 12.17
N TYR A 86 2.09 -16.71 13.06
CA TYR A 86 3.07 -15.66 13.27
C TYR A 86 4.21 -16.15 14.16
N SER A 87 5.44 -16.08 13.64
CA SER A 87 6.64 -16.55 14.35
C SER A 87 6.87 -15.80 15.67
N SER A 88 6.51 -14.52 15.71
CA SER A 88 6.56 -13.65 16.88
C SER A 88 5.64 -14.09 18.03
N LEU A 89 4.54 -14.80 17.71
CA LEU A 89 3.57 -15.31 18.68
C LEU A 89 3.65 -16.82 18.88
N GLY A 90 4.22 -17.57 17.93
CA GLY A 90 4.31 -19.02 17.97
C GLY A 90 2.96 -19.74 17.85
N ARG A 91 1.93 -19.05 17.34
CA ARG A 91 0.56 -19.56 17.19
C ARG A 91 -0.13 -18.96 15.98
N THR A 92 -1.23 -19.58 15.55
CA THR A 92 -2.17 -18.94 14.64
C THR A 92 -2.83 -17.76 15.36
N ALA A 93 -2.79 -16.59 14.72
CA ALA A 93 -3.41 -15.36 15.20
C ALA A 93 -3.72 -14.43 14.03
N SER A 94 -4.37 -13.31 14.30
CA SER A 94 -4.49 -12.19 13.36
C SER A 94 -3.24 -11.29 13.38
N ILE A 95 -3.03 -10.47 12.35
CA ILE A 95 -1.94 -9.48 12.36
C ILE A 95 -2.17 -8.42 13.44
N ASN A 96 -3.43 -8.06 13.73
CA ASN A 96 -3.77 -7.16 14.84
C ASN A 96 -3.38 -7.73 16.21
N ASP A 97 -3.43 -9.05 16.41
CA ASP A 97 -2.93 -9.66 17.65
C ASP A 97 -1.41 -9.49 17.79
N VAL A 98 -0.66 -9.52 16.68
CA VAL A 98 0.80 -9.24 16.71
C VAL A 98 1.04 -7.80 17.14
N TYR A 99 0.29 -6.85 16.57
CA TYR A 99 0.35 -5.45 16.95
C TYR A 99 0.07 -5.26 18.45
N ARG A 100 -1.07 -5.78 18.94
CA ARG A 100 -1.50 -5.64 20.33
C ARG A 100 -0.51 -6.25 21.32
N GLU A 101 0.03 -7.43 21.01
CA GLU A 101 0.90 -8.16 21.95
C GLU A 101 2.38 -7.79 21.87
N LYS A 102 2.86 -7.33 20.70
CA LYS A 102 4.30 -7.13 20.42
C LYS A 102 4.66 -5.73 19.93
N GLY A 103 3.68 -4.88 19.65
CA GLY A 103 3.84 -3.52 19.15
C GLY A 103 4.13 -3.46 17.65
N VAL A 104 4.03 -2.24 17.11
CA VAL A 104 4.13 -1.95 15.67
C VAL A 104 5.43 -2.45 15.02
N THR A 105 6.56 -2.40 15.72
CA THR A 105 7.85 -2.78 15.14
C THR A 105 7.91 -4.27 14.80
N VAL A 106 7.37 -5.11 15.69
CA VAL A 106 7.30 -6.56 15.45
C VAL A 106 6.20 -6.89 14.46
N CYS A 107 5.08 -6.15 14.50
CA CYS A 107 4.03 -6.24 13.48
C CYS A 107 4.60 -5.97 12.08
N ASN A 108 5.34 -4.87 11.90
CA ASN A 108 6.01 -4.50 10.65
C ASN A 108 6.90 -5.64 10.14
N GLN A 109 7.68 -6.29 11.00
CA GLN A 109 8.54 -7.43 10.60
C GLN A 109 7.75 -8.64 10.09
N GLU A 110 6.56 -8.91 10.64
CA GLU A 110 5.70 -9.98 10.12
C GLU A 110 5.03 -9.56 8.80
N ILE A 111 4.65 -8.28 8.65
CA ILE A 111 4.16 -7.71 7.38
C ILE A 111 5.23 -7.78 6.29
N GLU A 112 6.48 -7.41 6.59
CA GLU A 112 7.61 -7.50 5.66
C GLU A 112 7.80 -8.93 5.12
N LYS A 113 7.62 -9.96 5.97
CA LYS A 113 7.67 -11.37 5.52
C LYS A 113 6.46 -11.77 4.70
N LEU A 114 5.29 -11.25 5.07
CA LEU A 114 4.02 -11.52 4.39
C LEU A 114 4.06 -11.01 2.95
N ILE A 115 4.47 -9.76 2.74
CA ILE A 115 4.50 -9.12 1.42
C ILE A 115 5.86 -9.24 0.71
N ASN A 116 6.89 -9.75 1.40
CA ASN A 116 8.26 -9.89 0.91
C ASN A 116 8.88 -8.56 0.45
N MET A 117 8.70 -7.50 1.24
CA MET A 117 9.28 -6.17 1.02
C MET A 117 9.84 -5.62 2.32
N THR A 118 10.94 -4.86 2.24
CA THR A 118 11.44 -4.07 3.37
C THR A 118 10.64 -2.78 3.52
N ILE A 119 10.25 -2.46 4.74
CA ILE A 119 9.47 -1.28 5.10
C ILE A 119 10.27 -0.50 6.16
N PRO A 120 11.16 0.42 5.74
CA PRO A 120 12.10 1.09 6.64
C PRO A 120 11.47 2.15 7.54
N PHE A 121 10.30 2.67 7.17
CA PHE A 121 9.63 3.75 7.88
C PHE A 121 8.29 3.29 8.44
N ILE A 122 8.02 3.69 9.68
CA ILE A 122 6.76 3.44 10.36
C ILE A 122 6.19 4.81 10.75
N ILE A 123 4.91 5.01 10.48
CA ILE A 123 4.10 6.15 10.91
C ILE A 123 2.86 5.61 11.62
N GLU A 124 2.69 5.98 12.88
CA GLU A 124 1.47 5.72 13.65
C GLU A 124 0.81 7.07 13.98
N ILE A 125 -0.49 7.17 13.75
CA ILE A 125 -1.29 8.35 14.07
C ILE A 125 -2.54 7.87 14.82
N ASP A 126 -2.79 8.44 15.99
CA ASP A 126 -4.04 8.23 16.72
C ASP A 126 -5.17 9.00 16.03
N ILE A 127 -6.40 8.47 16.02
CA ILE A 127 -7.53 9.08 15.33
C ILE A 127 -7.85 10.50 15.83
N ASP A 128 -7.63 10.79 17.11
CA ASP A 128 -7.78 12.14 17.67
C ASP A 128 -6.72 13.09 17.10
N ASP A 129 -5.47 12.61 17.04
CA ASP A 129 -4.33 13.34 16.45
C ASP A 129 -4.51 13.55 14.94
N PHE A 130 -5.07 12.57 14.23
CA PHE A 130 -5.42 12.67 12.82
C PHE A 130 -6.48 13.75 12.57
N SER A 131 -7.45 13.87 13.49
CA SER A 131 -8.48 14.90 13.44
C SER A 131 -7.89 16.31 13.62
N ILE A 132 -6.89 16.47 14.49
CA ILE A 132 -6.17 17.73 14.62
C ILE A 132 -5.34 18.04 13.36
N LEU A 133 -4.67 17.03 12.79
CA LEU A 133 -3.93 17.18 11.53
C LEU A 133 -4.85 17.60 10.38
N CYS A 134 -6.07 17.05 10.31
CA CYS A 134 -7.10 17.46 9.35
C CYS A 134 -7.36 18.98 9.44
N ASP A 135 -7.60 19.51 10.63
CA ASP A 135 -7.82 20.95 10.84
C ASP A 135 -6.60 21.80 10.47
N LEU A 136 -5.40 21.35 10.85
CA LEU A 136 -4.15 22.05 10.54
C LEU A 136 -3.83 22.10 9.03
N LEU A 137 -4.36 21.16 8.26
CA LEU A 137 -4.27 21.11 6.79
C LEU A 137 -5.46 21.83 6.11
N GLY A 138 -6.32 22.49 6.89
CA GLY A 138 -7.49 23.22 6.40
C GLY A 138 -8.60 22.32 5.88
N GLY A 139 -8.73 21.12 6.46
CA GLY A 139 -9.70 20.09 6.11
C GLY A 139 -9.20 19.11 5.05
N LEU A 140 -9.84 17.94 5.03
CA LEU A 140 -9.55 16.82 4.14
C LEU A 140 -10.74 16.55 3.21
N ARG A 141 -10.47 16.42 1.91
CA ARG A 141 -11.52 16.19 0.91
C ARG A 141 -11.74 14.69 0.71
N VAL A 142 -12.97 14.24 0.91
CA VAL A 142 -13.38 12.85 0.65
C VAL A 142 -14.63 12.80 -0.23
N LEU A 143 -14.84 11.66 -0.87
CA LEU A 143 -16.08 11.36 -1.59
C LEU A 143 -16.95 10.46 -0.72
N ILE A 144 -18.13 10.94 -0.36
CA ILE A 144 -19.10 10.19 0.44
C ILE A 144 -20.27 9.81 -0.48
N PRO A 145 -20.48 8.53 -0.80
CA PRO A 145 -21.47 8.12 -1.80
C PRO A 145 -22.91 8.41 -1.33
N TYR A 146 -23.19 8.18 -0.06
CA TYR A 146 -24.53 8.32 0.53
C TYR A 146 -24.48 9.15 1.82
N PRO A 147 -25.49 9.98 2.10
CA PRO A 147 -25.51 10.78 3.32
C PRO A 147 -25.66 9.85 4.54
N VAL A 148 -24.93 10.17 5.61
CA VAL A 148 -24.98 9.44 6.88
C VAL A 148 -25.78 10.28 7.88
N ASP A 149 -26.82 9.68 8.47
CA ASP A 149 -27.54 10.23 9.62
C ASP A 149 -27.85 9.07 10.58
N ILE A 150 -26.85 8.72 11.38
CA ILE A 150 -26.87 7.58 12.30
C ILE A 150 -26.77 8.11 13.73
N THR A 151 -27.50 7.49 14.65
CA THR A 151 -27.36 7.77 16.09
C THR A 151 -26.98 6.49 16.81
N GLU A 152 -25.78 6.47 17.40
CA GLU A 152 -25.28 5.38 18.23
C GLU A 152 -25.07 5.88 19.66
N GLY A 153 -25.87 5.36 20.59
CA GLY A 153 -25.88 5.86 21.97
C GLY A 153 -26.24 7.36 22.02
N ASP A 154 -25.33 8.17 22.57
CA ASP A 154 -25.50 9.63 22.68
C ASP A 154 -24.83 10.40 21.51
N THR A 155 -24.20 9.70 20.57
CA THR A 155 -23.48 10.30 19.44
C THR A 155 -24.32 10.24 18.17
N ARG A 156 -24.51 11.40 17.52
CA ARG A 156 -25.13 11.49 16.20
C ARG A 156 -24.08 11.77 15.13
N TYR A 157 -23.94 10.85 14.19
CA TYR A 157 -23.09 10.97 13.01
C TYR A 157 -23.90 11.58 11.87
N LEU A 158 -23.51 12.78 11.44
CA LEU A 158 -24.16 13.50 10.34
C LEU A 158 -23.12 13.87 9.28
N LEU A 159 -23.13 13.15 8.16
CA LEU A 159 -22.21 13.38 7.05
C LEU A 159 -22.99 13.62 5.75
N PRO A 160 -22.73 14.72 5.03
CA PRO A 160 -23.31 14.95 3.71
C PRO A 160 -22.71 14.01 2.66
N SER A 161 -23.45 13.70 1.60
CA SER A 161 -22.91 13.00 0.43
C SER A 161 -22.24 13.95 -0.57
N GLY A 162 -21.46 13.38 -1.48
CA GLY A 162 -20.72 14.05 -2.54
C GLY A 162 -19.24 14.25 -2.19
N SER A 163 -18.55 15.08 -2.98
CA SER A 163 -17.17 15.48 -2.68
C SER A 163 -17.16 16.63 -1.68
N ILE A 164 -16.84 16.32 -0.42
CA ILE A 164 -16.98 17.23 0.71
C ILE A 164 -15.62 17.43 1.37
N LEU A 165 -15.37 18.67 1.83
CA LEU A 165 -14.25 19.00 2.68
C LEU A 165 -14.67 18.81 4.15
N LEU A 166 -14.10 17.81 4.81
CA LEU A 166 -14.33 17.53 6.22
C LEU A 166 -13.31 18.27 7.09
N ASP A 167 -13.77 18.77 8.22
CA ASP A 167 -12.95 19.26 9.34
C ASP A 167 -12.56 18.08 10.25
N GLY A 168 -11.77 18.33 11.29
CA GLY A 168 -11.31 17.31 12.24
C GLY A 168 -12.46 16.49 12.82
N ASP A 169 -13.47 17.15 13.39
CA ASP A 169 -14.62 16.49 14.03
C ASP A 169 -15.39 15.60 13.03
N LYS A 170 -15.63 16.05 11.80
CA LYS A 170 -16.31 15.22 10.79
C LYS A 170 -15.42 14.12 10.24
N MET A 171 -14.11 14.33 10.18
CA MET A 171 -13.17 13.28 9.76
C MET A 171 -13.11 12.16 10.81
N HIS A 172 -13.08 12.52 12.10
CA HIS A 172 -13.25 11.56 13.19
C HIS A 172 -14.55 10.77 13.00
N ALA A 173 -15.67 11.48 12.85
CA ALA A 173 -16.98 10.86 12.63
C ALA A 173 -16.98 9.91 11.41
N TYR A 174 -16.37 10.31 10.30
CA TYR A 174 -16.25 9.51 9.07
C TYR A 174 -15.46 8.22 9.28
N LEU A 175 -14.42 8.25 10.11
CA LEU A 175 -13.59 7.10 10.43
C LEU A 175 -14.21 6.20 11.52
N THR A 176 -15.02 6.73 12.44
CA THR A 176 -15.53 5.95 13.58
C THR A 176 -16.95 5.42 13.43
N TYR A 177 -17.80 6.02 12.58
CA TYR A 177 -19.17 5.54 12.47
C TYR A 177 -19.23 4.11 11.93
N THR A 178 -20.19 3.34 12.44
CA THR A 178 -20.58 2.05 11.89
C THR A 178 -22.03 2.08 11.41
N SER A 179 -22.33 1.33 10.34
CA SER A 179 -23.69 1.13 9.85
C SER A 179 -23.98 -0.36 9.75
N GLU A 180 -25.22 -0.79 10.01
CA GLU A 180 -25.62 -2.20 9.79
C GLU A 180 -25.56 -2.58 8.31
N ASP A 181 -25.65 -1.59 7.42
CA ASP A 181 -25.55 -1.76 5.97
C ASP A 181 -24.11 -1.75 5.44
N ASP A 182 -23.13 -1.40 6.28
CA ASP A 182 -21.72 -1.36 5.86
C ASP A 182 -21.20 -2.79 5.66
N SER A 183 -20.65 -3.06 4.49
CA SER A 183 -19.76 -4.18 4.27
C SER A 183 -18.38 -3.88 4.87
N LEU A 184 -17.56 -4.92 5.07
CA LEU A 184 -16.15 -4.73 5.47
C LEU A 184 -15.40 -3.83 4.46
N SER A 185 -15.69 -3.98 3.17
CA SER A 185 -15.12 -3.16 2.09
C SER A 185 -15.50 -1.69 2.25
N ASP A 186 -16.71 -1.36 2.71
CA ASP A 186 -17.12 0.03 2.90
C ASP A 186 -16.33 0.71 4.03
N VAL A 187 -15.92 -0.05 5.05
CA VAL A 187 -15.06 0.46 6.14
C VAL A 187 -13.63 0.65 5.63
N GLU A 188 -13.09 -0.36 4.95
CA GLU A 188 -11.74 -0.35 4.34
C GLU A 188 -11.59 0.83 3.37
N ASP A 189 -12.59 1.07 2.51
CA ASP A 189 -12.61 2.19 1.57
C ASP A 189 -12.56 3.55 2.29
N ARG A 190 -13.25 3.71 3.43
CA ARG A 190 -13.20 4.97 4.20
C ARG A 190 -11.83 5.23 4.78
N GLU A 191 -11.21 4.20 5.35
CA GLU A 191 -9.87 4.30 5.93
C GLU A 191 -8.82 4.62 4.86
N GLN A 192 -8.91 3.96 3.70
CA GLN A 192 -8.04 4.23 2.56
C GLN A 192 -8.24 5.65 2.03
N ASN A 193 -9.50 6.08 1.85
CA ASN A 193 -9.83 7.43 1.40
C ASN A 193 -9.31 8.51 2.36
N ALA A 194 -9.27 8.25 3.67
CA ALA A 194 -8.70 9.18 4.64
C ALA A 194 -7.18 9.36 4.44
N LEU A 195 -6.43 8.28 4.20
CA LEU A 195 -5.00 8.38 3.89
C LEU A 195 -4.77 9.12 2.56
N ILE A 196 -5.54 8.83 1.52
CA ILE A 196 -5.47 9.53 0.23
C ILE A 196 -5.74 11.03 0.41
N ALA A 197 -6.80 11.38 1.16
CA ALA A 197 -7.15 12.76 1.44
C ALA A 197 -6.05 13.48 2.24
N PHE A 198 -5.45 12.80 3.22
CA PHE A 198 -4.30 13.32 3.98
C PHE A 198 -3.10 13.60 3.08
N LEU A 199 -2.71 12.66 2.22
CA LEU A 199 -1.60 12.83 1.27
C LEU A 199 -1.86 13.99 0.30
N SER A 200 -3.08 14.07 -0.25
CA SER A 200 -3.50 15.17 -1.13
C SER A 200 -3.43 16.53 -0.41
N ALA A 201 -3.93 16.62 0.82
CA ALA A 201 -3.88 17.83 1.62
C ALA A 201 -2.44 18.22 2.01
N LEU A 202 -1.59 17.25 2.34
CA LEU A 202 -0.17 17.47 2.63
C LEU A 202 0.56 18.06 1.41
N GLY A 203 0.29 17.54 0.20
CA GLY A 203 0.84 18.08 -1.05
C GLY A 203 0.34 19.49 -1.37
N ARG A 204 -0.95 19.76 -1.16
CA ARG A 204 -1.57 21.08 -1.31
C ARG A 204 -0.98 22.11 -0.35
N GLU A 205 -0.79 21.73 0.92
CA GLU A 205 -0.35 22.63 2.00
C GLU A 205 1.16 22.57 2.26
N GLN A 206 1.94 21.90 1.41
CA GLN A 206 3.39 21.69 1.59
C GLN A 206 4.17 22.99 1.87
N SER A 207 3.75 24.11 1.27
CA SER A 207 4.39 25.41 1.46
C SER A 207 4.22 25.95 2.88
N LYS A 208 3.12 25.63 3.55
CA LYS A 208 2.87 25.99 4.95
C LYS A 208 3.53 24.99 5.89
N VAL A 209 3.31 23.70 5.65
CA VAL A 209 3.80 22.60 6.51
C VAL A 209 5.32 22.59 6.61
N PHE A 210 6.02 22.66 5.47
CA PHE A 210 7.48 22.56 5.39
C PHE A 210 8.19 23.91 5.34
N THR A 211 7.50 24.98 5.77
CA THR A 211 8.19 26.24 6.10
C THR A 211 9.05 26.03 7.35
N LYS A 212 10.24 26.65 7.35
CA LYS A 212 11.22 26.47 8.43
C LYS A 212 10.60 26.75 9.80
N GLY A 213 10.60 25.72 10.66
CA GLY A 213 10.10 25.79 12.04
C GLY A 213 8.59 25.58 12.18
N CYS A 214 7.86 25.33 11.09
CA CYS A 214 6.42 25.07 11.14
C CYS A 214 6.10 23.57 11.31
N PHE A 215 6.96 22.68 10.81
CA PHE A 215 6.71 21.24 10.82
C PHE A 215 6.47 20.67 12.23
N SER A 216 7.09 21.24 13.28
CA SER A 216 6.90 20.77 14.66
C SER A 216 5.45 20.87 15.15
N GLU A 217 4.64 21.77 14.58
CA GLU A 217 3.21 21.85 14.92
C GLU A 217 2.39 20.69 14.32
N TYR A 218 2.91 20.05 13.27
CA TYR A 218 2.31 18.89 12.63
C TYR A 218 2.92 17.58 13.16
N GLY A 219 4.25 17.48 13.17
CA GLY A 219 4.98 16.26 13.51
C GLY A 219 4.75 15.75 14.93
N LYS A 220 4.34 16.60 15.89
CA LYS A 220 4.01 16.19 17.26
C LYS A 220 2.80 15.25 17.37
N PHE A 221 1.97 15.21 16.32
CA PHE A 221 0.78 14.36 16.19
C PHE A 221 1.09 13.08 15.39
N ILE A 222 2.36 12.83 15.06
CA ILE A 222 2.79 11.71 14.22
C ILE A 222 3.89 10.96 14.98
N LYS A 223 3.60 9.73 15.40
CA LYS A 223 4.62 8.84 15.97
C LYS A 223 5.39 8.18 14.83
N SER A 224 6.71 8.05 14.96
CA SER A 224 7.54 7.42 13.93
C SER A 224 8.77 6.73 14.51
N ASN A 225 9.32 5.78 13.76
CA ASN A 225 10.59 5.10 14.09
C ASN A 225 11.84 5.93 13.76
N ILE A 226 11.69 7.14 13.20
CA ILE A 226 12.77 8.08 12.90
C ILE A 226 12.56 9.40 13.65
N ASP A 227 13.62 10.19 13.84
CA ASP A 227 13.54 11.48 14.51
C ASP A 227 12.80 12.55 13.69
N ASP A 228 12.25 13.57 14.36
CA ASP A 228 11.43 14.64 13.78
C ASP A 228 12.05 15.31 12.54
N LYS A 229 13.38 15.48 12.52
CA LYS A 229 14.07 16.10 11.38
C LYS A 229 14.05 15.19 10.16
N ASN A 230 14.20 13.88 10.36
CA ASN A 230 14.10 12.92 9.27
C ASN A 230 12.64 12.65 8.88
N LEU A 231 11.70 12.71 9.83
CA LEU A 231 10.26 12.68 9.55
C LEU A 231 9.82 13.87 8.68
N GLU A 232 10.29 15.09 8.98
CA GLU A 232 10.04 16.29 8.16
C GLU A 232 10.51 16.05 6.71
N LYS A 233 11.72 15.52 6.53
CA LYS A 233 12.26 15.21 5.20
C LYS A 233 11.45 14.13 4.48
N LEU A 234 11.07 13.06 5.20
CA LEU A 234 10.28 11.96 4.65
C LEU A 234 8.95 12.50 4.12
N LEU A 235 8.20 13.22 4.98
CA LEU A 235 6.90 13.78 4.61
C LEU A 235 7.00 14.85 3.54
N LYS A 236 8.11 15.61 3.48
CA LYS A 236 8.37 16.56 2.40
C LYS A 236 8.60 15.90 1.05
N VAL A 237 9.19 14.70 1.03
CA VAL A 237 9.31 13.92 -0.21
C VAL A 237 7.94 13.34 -0.59
N VAL A 238 7.25 12.76 0.39
CA VAL A 238 5.91 12.16 0.22
C VAL A 238 4.87 13.18 -0.23
N SER A 239 4.96 14.45 0.17
CA SER A 239 4.05 15.50 -0.27
C SER A 239 4.09 15.79 -1.78
N GLY A 240 5.04 15.22 -2.51
CA GLY A 240 5.08 15.27 -3.97
C GLY A 240 4.19 14.24 -4.67
N VAL A 241 3.59 13.30 -3.93
CA VAL A 241 2.80 12.22 -4.52
C VAL A 241 1.57 12.75 -5.24
N ASP A 242 1.28 12.15 -6.39
CA ASP A 242 0.00 12.30 -7.06
C ASP A 242 -1.03 11.38 -6.39
N ALA A 243 -1.69 11.91 -5.35
CA ALA A 243 -2.63 11.16 -4.53
C ALA A 243 -3.85 10.63 -5.32
N GLU A 244 -4.20 11.25 -6.45
CA GLU A 244 -5.33 10.83 -7.29
C GLU A 244 -4.98 9.62 -8.18
N ARG A 245 -3.69 9.33 -8.34
CA ARG A 245 -3.18 8.22 -9.19
C ARG A 245 -2.54 7.11 -8.39
N LEU A 246 -2.91 6.97 -7.12
CA LEU A 246 -2.46 5.89 -6.28
C LEU A 246 -3.05 4.57 -6.76
N ILE A 247 -2.22 3.53 -6.77
CA ILE A 247 -2.65 2.17 -7.09
C ILE A 247 -3.12 1.51 -5.79
N PRO A 248 -4.43 1.32 -5.57
CA PRO A 248 -4.92 0.58 -4.41
C PRO A 248 -4.68 -0.91 -4.61
N GLN A 249 -4.30 -1.59 -3.55
CA GLN A 249 -4.13 -3.03 -3.44
C GLN A 249 -4.62 -3.46 -2.07
N SER A 250 -5.14 -4.67 -1.94
CA SER A 250 -5.51 -5.26 -0.65
C SER A 250 -5.13 -6.72 -0.63
N ILE A 251 -4.87 -7.25 0.57
CA ILE A 251 -4.60 -8.67 0.74
C ILE A 251 -5.86 -9.50 0.49
N THR A 252 -5.75 -10.49 -0.38
CA THR A 252 -6.84 -11.40 -0.71
C THR A 252 -6.61 -12.79 -0.13
N GLY A 253 -7.69 -13.45 0.24
CA GLY A 253 -7.62 -14.74 0.89
C GLY A 253 -8.97 -15.41 1.11
N SER A 254 -8.95 -16.51 1.86
CA SER A 254 -10.16 -17.21 2.28
C SER A 254 -10.40 -17.04 3.76
N LEU A 255 -11.60 -16.57 4.11
CA LEU A 255 -12.05 -16.47 5.50
C LEU A 255 -12.20 -17.88 6.11
N LYS A 256 -11.64 -18.06 7.29
CA LYS A 256 -11.79 -19.29 8.09
C LYS A 256 -11.97 -18.93 9.56
N LYS A 257 -12.88 -19.63 10.22
CA LYS A 257 -13.08 -19.50 11.66
C LYS A 257 -11.98 -20.25 12.43
N VAL A 258 -11.28 -19.56 13.32
CA VAL A 258 -10.25 -20.10 14.21
C VAL A 258 -10.59 -19.70 15.64
N GLY A 259 -11.11 -20.65 16.42
CA GLY A 259 -11.71 -20.32 17.72
C GLY A 259 -12.95 -19.44 17.53
N ASP A 260 -12.94 -18.27 18.17
CA ASP A 260 -14.03 -17.27 18.08
C ASP A 260 -13.76 -16.17 17.06
N GLN A 261 -12.57 -16.17 16.42
CA GLN A 261 -12.19 -15.19 15.40
C GLN A 261 -12.45 -15.73 13.99
N GLU A 262 -12.83 -14.84 13.08
CA GLU A 262 -12.80 -15.09 11.64
C GLU A 262 -11.55 -14.46 11.05
N LEU A 263 -10.68 -15.29 10.46
CA LEU A 263 -9.37 -14.86 9.96
C LEU A 263 -9.31 -15.02 8.44
N LEU A 264 -8.74 -14.02 7.77
CA LEU A 264 -8.43 -14.09 6.34
C LEU A 264 -7.10 -14.80 6.13
N PHE A 265 -7.12 -16.02 5.62
CA PHE A 265 -5.88 -16.71 5.24
C PHE A 265 -5.49 -16.34 3.82
N PRO A 266 -4.32 -15.70 3.61
CA PRO A 266 -3.89 -15.25 2.28
C PRO A 266 -3.85 -16.39 1.27
N TYR A 267 -4.27 -16.12 0.03
CA TYR A 267 -4.23 -17.15 -1.00
C TYR A 267 -2.82 -17.67 -1.26
N TYR A 268 -2.71 -18.97 -1.54
CA TYR A 268 -1.47 -19.66 -1.85
C TYR A 268 -0.35 -19.40 -0.81
N ASP A 269 -0.69 -19.50 0.47
CA ASP A 269 0.22 -19.28 1.59
C ASP A 269 0.95 -17.91 1.53
N GLY A 270 0.24 -16.88 1.06
CA GLY A 270 0.76 -15.52 0.92
C GLY A 270 1.61 -15.28 -0.32
N GLN A 271 1.78 -16.27 -1.20
CA GLN A 271 2.56 -16.06 -2.42
C GLN A 271 1.86 -15.10 -3.39
N LEU A 272 0.53 -14.97 -3.37
CA LEU A 272 -0.18 -14.01 -4.23
C LEU A 272 0.17 -12.56 -3.89
N ILE A 273 0.04 -12.16 -2.62
CA ILE A 273 0.32 -10.78 -2.21
C ILE A 273 1.78 -10.40 -2.47
N LYS A 274 2.72 -11.34 -2.35
CA LYS A 274 4.13 -11.10 -2.71
C LYS A 274 4.32 -10.74 -4.18
N ASP A 275 3.62 -11.44 -5.07
CA ASP A 275 3.75 -11.20 -6.52
C ASP A 275 3.01 -9.91 -6.92
N VAL A 276 1.85 -9.65 -6.33
CA VAL A 276 1.12 -8.37 -6.45
C VAL A 276 2.01 -7.19 -6.05
N CYS A 277 2.63 -7.28 -4.87
CA CYS A 277 3.50 -6.24 -4.34
C CYS A 277 4.74 -6.02 -5.24
N LYS A 278 5.38 -7.11 -5.69
CA LYS A 278 6.51 -7.06 -6.62
C LYS A 278 6.13 -6.39 -7.95
N GLN A 279 5.00 -6.78 -8.54
CA GLN A 279 4.52 -6.20 -9.79
C GLN A 279 4.15 -4.73 -9.61
N THR A 280 3.47 -4.38 -8.52
CA THR A 280 3.10 -3.00 -8.20
C THR A 280 4.33 -2.11 -8.12
N VAL A 281 5.36 -2.50 -7.38
CA VAL A 281 6.63 -1.76 -7.29
C VAL A 281 7.32 -1.67 -8.66
N ALA A 282 7.34 -2.73 -9.45
CA ALA A 282 7.89 -2.71 -10.81
C ALA A 282 7.13 -1.72 -11.72
N THR A 283 5.81 -1.67 -11.61
CA THR A 283 4.95 -0.72 -12.32
C THR A 283 5.26 0.72 -11.93
N LEU A 284 5.48 1.00 -10.64
CA LEU A 284 5.88 2.34 -10.17
C LEU A 284 7.22 2.79 -10.80
N LEU A 285 8.19 1.88 -10.90
CA LEU A 285 9.52 2.14 -11.47
C LEU A 285 9.55 2.22 -13.00
N SER A 286 8.50 1.75 -13.68
CA SER A 286 8.44 1.78 -15.14
C SER A 286 8.33 3.22 -15.66
N THR A 287 9.23 3.60 -16.58
CA THR A 287 9.36 4.95 -17.15
C THR A 287 8.37 5.25 -18.27
N SER A 288 7.54 4.27 -18.64
CA SER A 288 6.54 4.47 -19.67
C SER A 288 5.32 5.14 -19.06
N ASP A 289 5.06 6.39 -19.48
CA ASP A 289 3.80 7.14 -19.36
C ASP A 289 2.63 6.42 -20.05
N VAL A 290 2.51 5.09 -19.88
CA VAL A 290 1.27 4.41 -20.21
C VAL A 290 0.29 4.88 -19.15
N GLU A 291 -0.71 5.63 -19.59
CA GLU A 291 -1.88 6.03 -18.82
C GLU A 291 -2.59 4.77 -18.30
N HIS A 292 -2.11 4.21 -17.19
CA HIS A 292 -2.77 3.11 -16.48
C HIS A 292 -3.97 3.59 -15.67
N ASN A 293 -4.60 4.71 -16.05
CA ASN A 293 -5.82 5.18 -15.39
C ASN A 293 -7.07 4.47 -15.90
N ARG A 294 -6.89 3.46 -16.76
CA ARG A 294 -7.94 2.60 -17.26
C ARG A 294 -7.81 1.23 -16.59
N VAL A 295 -8.89 0.79 -15.95
CA VAL A 295 -9.06 -0.61 -15.53
C VAL A 295 -9.30 -1.44 -16.79
N TYR A 296 -8.46 -2.44 -17.03
CA TYR A 296 -8.59 -3.32 -18.19
C TYR A 296 -9.61 -4.42 -17.90
N VAL A 297 -10.52 -4.64 -18.85
CA VAL A 297 -11.65 -5.57 -18.70
C VAL A 297 -11.31 -6.91 -19.36
N LEU A 298 -11.49 -8.00 -18.63
CA LEU A 298 -11.18 -9.37 -19.04
C LEU A 298 -12.44 -10.21 -19.24
N GLU A 299 -12.40 -11.08 -20.23
CA GLU A 299 -13.16 -12.33 -20.26
C GLU A 299 -12.24 -13.52 -19.96
N ILE A 300 -12.73 -14.49 -19.17
CA ILE A 300 -11.98 -15.71 -18.88
C ILE A 300 -12.77 -16.92 -19.37
N GLN A 301 -12.16 -17.72 -20.25
CA GLN A 301 -12.75 -18.90 -20.85
C GLN A 301 -12.05 -20.17 -20.38
N ASN A 302 -12.80 -21.08 -19.76
CA ASN A 302 -12.30 -22.38 -19.33
C ASN A 302 -12.22 -23.34 -20.52
N GLY A 303 -11.03 -23.54 -21.06
CA GLY A 303 -10.73 -24.50 -22.11
C GLY A 303 -10.40 -25.90 -21.59
N THR A 304 -10.71 -26.22 -20.33
CA THR A 304 -10.38 -27.48 -19.66
C THR A 304 -11.62 -28.21 -19.12
N GLN A 305 -11.42 -29.41 -18.58
CA GLN A 305 -12.46 -30.17 -17.86
C GLN A 305 -12.52 -29.85 -16.37
N ILE A 306 -11.65 -28.98 -15.85
CA ILE A 306 -11.55 -28.66 -14.43
C ILE A 306 -12.64 -27.65 -14.07
N GLN A 307 -13.59 -28.06 -13.23
CA GLN A 307 -14.66 -27.18 -12.77
C GLN A 307 -14.12 -26.07 -11.85
N GLY A 308 -14.63 -24.85 -12.03
CA GLY A 308 -14.27 -23.69 -11.21
C GLY A 308 -12.95 -23.02 -11.59
N LEU A 309 -12.21 -23.52 -12.59
CA LEU A 309 -10.90 -22.98 -12.95
C LEU A 309 -10.97 -21.52 -13.43
N ALA A 310 -11.92 -21.18 -14.30
CA ALA A 310 -12.11 -19.78 -14.76
C ALA A 310 -12.50 -18.84 -13.61
N TYR A 311 -13.37 -19.27 -12.70
CA TYR A 311 -13.74 -18.47 -11.51
C TYR A 311 -12.55 -18.25 -10.57
N ASN A 312 -11.76 -19.29 -10.28
CA ASN A 312 -10.57 -19.12 -9.44
C ASN A 312 -9.55 -18.18 -10.11
N THR A 313 -9.47 -18.24 -11.44
CA THR A 313 -8.62 -17.34 -12.24
C THR A 313 -9.15 -15.90 -12.23
N SER A 314 -10.47 -15.69 -12.21
CA SER A 314 -11.03 -14.33 -12.11
C SER A 314 -10.66 -13.67 -10.80
N VAL A 315 -10.77 -14.40 -9.68
CA VAL A 315 -10.34 -13.89 -8.36
C VAL A 315 -8.85 -13.54 -8.37
N LEU A 316 -8.02 -14.37 -9.02
CA LEU A 316 -6.59 -14.12 -9.17
C LEU A 316 -6.31 -12.84 -9.97
N LEU A 317 -6.96 -12.64 -11.11
CA LEU A 317 -6.70 -11.47 -11.97
C LEU A 317 -7.32 -10.18 -11.43
N GLN A 318 -8.46 -10.27 -10.74
CA GLN A 318 -9.02 -9.14 -9.99
C GLN A 318 -8.08 -8.66 -8.90
N SER A 319 -7.35 -9.57 -8.24
CA SER A 319 -6.38 -9.19 -7.20
C SER A 319 -5.21 -8.34 -7.68
N VAL A 320 -5.01 -8.21 -9.00
CA VAL A 320 -3.91 -7.42 -9.59
C VAL A 320 -4.41 -6.24 -10.42
N GLY A 321 -5.69 -5.90 -10.29
CA GLY A 321 -6.28 -4.68 -10.85
C GLY A 321 -6.96 -4.82 -12.20
N TYR A 322 -7.24 -6.04 -12.68
CA TYR A 322 -8.10 -6.24 -13.84
C TYR A 322 -9.57 -6.36 -13.40
N ASP A 323 -10.48 -5.77 -14.18
CA ASP A 323 -11.90 -6.09 -14.03
C ASP A 323 -12.21 -7.35 -14.84
N VAL A 324 -12.99 -8.28 -14.28
CA VAL A 324 -13.38 -9.50 -14.99
C VAL A 324 -14.87 -9.42 -15.25
N LEU A 325 -15.24 -9.12 -16.49
CA LEU A 325 -16.62 -8.94 -16.90
C LEU A 325 -17.39 -10.26 -16.84
N THR A 326 -16.77 -11.35 -17.29
CA THR A 326 -17.42 -12.66 -17.30
C THR A 326 -16.44 -13.82 -17.22
N THR A 327 -16.95 -14.94 -16.69
CA THR A 327 -16.28 -16.25 -16.72
C THR A 327 -17.19 -17.25 -17.43
N THR A 328 -16.66 -17.96 -18.42
CA THR A 328 -17.43 -18.93 -19.21
C THR A 328 -16.59 -20.16 -19.55
N ASN A 329 -17.18 -21.15 -20.21
CA ASN A 329 -16.42 -22.23 -20.84
C ASN A 329 -16.02 -21.78 -22.26
N ALA A 330 -14.83 -22.18 -22.69
CA ALA A 330 -14.43 -21.98 -24.08
C ALA A 330 -15.27 -22.88 -25.02
N ASP A 331 -15.14 -22.66 -26.33
CA ASP A 331 -15.79 -23.46 -27.37
C ASP A 331 -15.42 -24.95 -27.30
N ARG A 332 -14.25 -25.26 -26.75
CA ARG A 332 -13.74 -26.61 -26.48
C ARG A 332 -13.18 -26.70 -25.06
N ASN A 333 -13.13 -27.91 -24.51
CA ASN A 333 -12.64 -28.18 -23.15
C ASN A 333 -11.37 -29.06 -23.10
N ASP A 334 -10.66 -29.13 -24.23
CA ASP A 334 -9.44 -29.92 -24.43
C ASP A 334 -8.28 -29.09 -24.99
N TYR A 335 -8.25 -27.78 -24.72
CA TYR A 335 -7.11 -26.93 -25.07
C TYR A 335 -5.87 -27.41 -24.31
N GLU A 336 -4.79 -27.69 -25.03
CA GLU A 336 -3.51 -28.08 -24.42
C GLU A 336 -2.76 -26.86 -23.86
N GLU A 337 -2.82 -25.73 -24.57
CA GLU A 337 -2.08 -24.51 -24.24
C GLU A 337 -3.01 -23.37 -23.82
N THR A 338 -2.56 -22.60 -22.84
CA THR A 338 -3.18 -21.34 -22.39
C THR A 338 -2.70 -20.18 -23.25
N PHE A 339 -3.60 -19.26 -23.59
CA PHE A 339 -3.24 -18.08 -24.37
C PHE A 339 -4.11 -16.87 -24.05
N ILE A 340 -3.54 -15.69 -24.29
CA ILE A 340 -4.21 -14.40 -24.13
C ILE A 340 -4.53 -13.85 -25.52
N ILE A 341 -5.76 -13.39 -25.72
CA ILE A 341 -6.16 -12.60 -26.88
C ILE A 341 -6.16 -11.13 -26.48
N ASP A 342 -5.40 -10.31 -27.20
CA ASP A 342 -5.33 -8.86 -27.06
C ASP A 342 -6.22 -8.22 -28.14
N HIS A 343 -7.37 -7.69 -27.69
CA HIS A 343 -8.37 -7.11 -28.57
C HIS A 343 -8.12 -5.63 -28.89
N ILE A 344 -7.27 -4.97 -28.11
CA ILE A 344 -7.00 -3.52 -28.20
C ILE A 344 -5.64 -3.19 -28.80
N GLY A 345 -4.79 -4.20 -29.02
CA GLY A 345 -3.44 -4.03 -29.57
C GLY A 345 -2.43 -3.50 -28.56
N ASP A 346 -2.75 -3.50 -27.26
CA ASP A 346 -1.82 -3.09 -26.21
C ASP A 346 -0.90 -4.23 -25.80
N THR A 347 0.09 -4.47 -26.65
CA THR A 347 1.11 -5.50 -26.45
C THR A 347 1.89 -5.38 -25.13
N LYS A 348 1.95 -4.20 -24.51
CA LYS A 348 2.65 -4.02 -23.23
C LYS A 348 1.80 -4.55 -22.07
N VAL A 349 0.51 -4.20 -22.07
CA VAL A 349 -0.43 -4.65 -21.03
C VAL A 349 -0.69 -6.14 -21.19
N ALA A 350 -0.89 -6.62 -22.42
CA ALA A 350 -1.01 -8.05 -22.71
C ALA A 350 0.21 -8.82 -22.20
N LYS A 351 1.41 -8.26 -22.38
CA LYS A 351 2.64 -8.84 -21.84
C LYS A 351 2.69 -8.78 -20.31
N SER A 352 2.27 -7.69 -19.68
CA SER A 352 2.21 -7.63 -18.22
C SER A 352 1.23 -8.67 -17.64
N LEU A 353 0.11 -8.91 -18.31
CA LEU A 353 -0.82 -9.99 -17.96
C LEU A 353 -0.16 -11.36 -18.15
N GLY A 354 0.48 -11.60 -19.29
CA GLY A 354 1.21 -12.83 -19.59
C GLY A 354 2.32 -13.11 -18.57
N ASP A 355 3.15 -12.12 -18.26
CA ASP A 355 4.23 -12.22 -17.28
C ASP A 355 3.70 -12.58 -15.87
N PHE A 356 2.51 -12.09 -15.50
CA PHE A 356 1.89 -12.40 -14.20
C PHE A 356 1.48 -13.87 -14.07
N ILE A 357 0.94 -14.46 -15.15
CA ILE A 357 0.51 -15.88 -15.18
C ILE A 357 1.50 -16.82 -15.88
N GLN A 358 2.69 -16.33 -16.22
CA GLN A 358 3.72 -17.06 -17.00
C GLN A 358 3.25 -17.56 -18.38
N CYS A 359 2.30 -16.85 -18.99
CA CYS A 359 1.81 -17.17 -20.33
C CYS A 359 2.57 -16.36 -21.40
N ASP A 360 3.40 -17.06 -22.18
CA ASP A 360 4.13 -16.45 -23.30
C ASP A 360 3.27 -16.31 -24.58
N LYS A 361 2.16 -17.03 -24.65
CA LYS A 361 1.34 -17.12 -25.86
C LYS A 361 0.28 -16.01 -25.89
N ILE A 362 0.64 -14.91 -26.54
CA ILE A 362 -0.23 -13.75 -26.73
C ILE A 362 -0.59 -13.62 -28.22
N ILE A 363 -1.89 -13.54 -28.50
CA ILE A 363 -2.45 -13.37 -29.84
C ILE A 363 -3.05 -11.96 -29.90
N THR A 364 -2.42 -11.06 -30.64
CA THR A 364 -2.98 -9.72 -30.87
C THR A 364 -3.84 -9.74 -32.12
N GLU A 365 -5.10 -9.32 -31.98
CA GLU A 365 -5.99 -9.16 -33.13
C GLU A 365 -5.62 -7.90 -33.93
N GLU A 366 -5.74 -7.95 -35.26
CA GLU A 366 -5.50 -6.77 -36.10
C GLU A 366 -6.58 -5.72 -35.83
N VAL A 367 -6.24 -4.70 -35.04
CA VAL A 367 -7.10 -3.53 -34.84
C VAL A 367 -7.00 -2.64 -36.09
N ASN A 368 -7.99 -2.76 -36.99
CA ASN A 368 -8.13 -1.85 -38.12
C ASN A 368 -8.58 -0.47 -37.58
N GLN A 369 -7.65 0.47 -37.46
CA GLN A 369 -7.89 1.84 -36.97
C GLN A 369 -8.87 2.68 -37.84
N ASN A 370 -9.40 2.12 -38.93
CA ASN A 370 -10.31 2.79 -39.87
C ASN A 370 -11.75 2.24 -39.83
N ASP A 371 -12.01 1.22 -39.01
CA ASP A 371 -13.34 0.64 -38.88
C ASP A 371 -14.02 1.23 -37.63
N GLU A 372 -14.70 2.37 -37.80
CA GLU A 372 -15.52 3.02 -36.75
C GLU A 372 -16.66 2.11 -36.21
N GLU A 373 -16.91 0.96 -36.83
CA GLU A 373 -17.91 -0.04 -36.40
C GLU A 373 -17.37 -1.06 -35.37
N LEU A 374 -16.05 -1.12 -35.11
CA LEU A 374 -15.46 -2.11 -34.19
C LEU A 374 -15.35 -1.67 -32.72
N GLU A 375 -15.62 -0.40 -32.40
CA GLU A 375 -15.62 0.06 -30.99
C GLU A 375 -16.83 -0.45 -30.20
N GLU A 376 -17.91 -0.92 -30.86
CA GLU A 376 -19.14 -1.35 -30.17
C GLU A 376 -19.24 -2.86 -29.91
N ASP A 377 -18.45 -3.72 -30.57
CA ASP A 377 -18.65 -5.19 -30.57
C ASP A 377 -17.73 -5.97 -29.60
N LYS A 378 -16.77 -5.33 -28.93
CA LYS A 378 -15.93 -6.00 -27.91
C LYS A 378 -16.06 -5.32 -26.56
N MET A 379 -16.87 -5.92 -25.71
CA MET A 379 -17.07 -5.46 -24.32
C MET A 379 -15.85 -5.70 -23.41
N VAL A 380 -14.80 -6.38 -23.89
CA VAL A 380 -13.60 -6.75 -23.12
C VAL A 380 -12.31 -6.38 -23.86
N ASP A 381 -11.28 -5.99 -23.12
CA ASP A 381 -9.96 -5.61 -23.63
C ASP A 381 -9.08 -6.83 -23.95
N PHE A 382 -9.21 -7.88 -23.13
CA PHE A 382 -8.47 -9.12 -23.30
C PHE A 382 -9.36 -10.34 -23.02
N THR A 383 -9.10 -11.44 -23.71
CA THR A 383 -9.68 -12.75 -23.39
C THR A 383 -8.58 -13.73 -22.98
N LEU A 384 -8.69 -14.30 -21.80
CA LEU A 384 -7.82 -15.40 -21.34
C LEU A 384 -8.49 -16.75 -21.59
N VAL A 385 -7.90 -17.56 -22.47
CA VAL A 385 -8.36 -18.93 -22.72
C VAL A 385 -7.44 -19.90 -21.99
N ILE A 386 -8.01 -20.63 -21.02
CA ILE A 386 -7.26 -21.52 -20.12
C ILE A 386 -7.10 -22.91 -20.73
N GLY A 387 -5.87 -23.37 -20.91
CA GLY A 387 -5.50 -24.71 -21.35
C GLY A 387 -5.09 -25.65 -20.20
N LYS A 388 -4.77 -26.90 -20.54
CA LYS A 388 -4.34 -27.94 -19.58
C LYS A 388 -2.98 -27.66 -18.93
N ASP A 389 -2.18 -26.82 -19.54
CA ASP A 389 -0.90 -26.32 -19.03
C ASP A 389 -1.04 -25.32 -17.88
N PHE A 390 -2.24 -24.80 -17.61
CA PHE A 390 -2.49 -23.88 -16.50
C PHE A 390 -2.85 -24.61 -15.21
N ASP A 391 -2.08 -24.38 -14.15
CA ASP A 391 -2.26 -25.06 -12.86
C ASP A 391 -3.25 -24.35 -11.91
N GLY A 392 -3.95 -23.33 -12.40
CA GLY A 392 -4.77 -22.43 -11.59
C GLY A 392 -4.05 -21.15 -11.16
N ARG A 393 -2.78 -21.00 -11.51
CA ARG A 393 -2.00 -19.77 -11.27
C ARG A 393 -0.98 -19.47 -12.36
N TYR A 394 -0.23 -20.47 -12.79
CA TYR A 394 0.82 -20.34 -13.79
C TYR A 394 0.61 -21.33 -14.93
N VAL A 395 1.00 -20.91 -16.13
CA VAL A 395 1.22 -21.80 -17.27
C VAL A 395 2.55 -22.55 -17.07
N ARG A 396 2.56 -23.86 -17.33
CA ARG A 396 3.68 -24.78 -17.02
C ARG A 396 4.38 -25.38 -18.22
#